data_AF-A0A845VZ69-F1
#
_entry.id   AF-A0A845VZ69-F1
#
_cell.length_a   1.000
_cell.length_b   1.000
_cell.length_c   1.000
_cell.angle_alpha   90.00
_cell.angle_beta   90.00
_cell.angle_gamma   90.00
#
_symmetry.space_group_name_H-M   'P 1'
#
loop_
_entity.id
_entity.type
_entity.pdbx_description
1 polymer ?
#
loop_
_entity_poly.entity_id
_entity_poly.type
_entity_poly.pdbx_seq_one_letter_code
_entity_poly.pdbx_strand_id
1 'polypeptide(L)'
;MDKRTLRKLHRFIAPIIFIPLFATAFTGITYRVAKSWFGASDKVGHLLMYIHQGTFLGKELRVFYVLLNGLGLIAMLISGIVMTGIFRKKPIQD
;
A
#
# COMPACT_ATOMS: atom_id res chain seq x y z
N MET A 1 -10.53 17.94 -12.28
CA MET A 1 -10.70 16.59 -12.87
C MET A 1 -12.08 16.08 -12.49
N ASP A 2 -12.88 15.59 -13.45
CA ASP A 2 -14.18 15.00 -13.14
C ASP A 2 -14.04 13.69 -12.34
N LYS A 3 -15.05 13.33 -11.54
CA LYS A 3 -15.09 12.11 -10.72
C LYS A 3 -14.91 10.84 -11.56
N ARG A 4 -15.42 10.80 -12.80
CA ARG A 4 -15.25 9.64 -13.68
C ARG A 4 -13.78 9.48 -14.08
N THR A 5 -13.10 10.58 -14.39
CA THR A 5 -11.67 10.58 -14.73
C THR A 5 -10.82 10.19 -13.52
N LEU A 6 -11.12 10.73 -12.32
CA LEU A 6 -10.46 10.31 -11.08
C LEU A 6 -10.59 8.80 -10.85
N ARG A 7 -11.79 8.25 -11.06
CA ARG A 7 -12.04 6.81 -10.91
C ARG A 7 -11.27 5.96 -11.92
N LYS A 8 -11.20 6.40 -13.18
CA LYS A 8 -10.39 5.73 -14.21
C LYS A 8 -8.92 5.72 -13.83
N LEU A 9 -8.39 6.86 -13.40
CA LEU A 9 -7.00 7.00 -12.97
C LEU A 9 -6.70 6.13 -11.75
N HIS A 10 -7.50 6.24 -10.67
CA HIS A 10 -7.36 5.44 -9.45
C HIS A 10 -7.31 3.94 -9.77
N ARG A 11 -8.27 3.45 -10.56
CA ARG A 11 -8.34 2.02 -10.92
C ARG A 11 -7.14 1.57 -11.76
N PHE A 12 -6.61 2.43 -12.61
CA PHE A 12 -5.45 2.12 -13.44
C PHE A 12 -4.16 2.03 -12.61
N ILE A 13 -3.94 2.98 -11.70
CA ILE A 13 -2.73 3.01 -10.87
C ILE A 13 -2.80 2.02 -9.69
N ALA A 14 -4.01 1.65 -9.23
CA ALA A 14 -4.20 0.81 -8.05
C ALA A 14 -3.37 -0.47 -8.06
N PRO A 15 -3.33 -1.30 -9.12
CA PRO A 15 -2.55 -2.53 -9.11
C PRO A 15 -1.05 -2.26 -8.92
N ILE A 16 -0.53 -1.20 -9.53
CA ILE A 16 0.89 -0.81 -9.45
C ILE A 16 1.27 -0.43 -8.02
N ILE A 17 0.38 0.27 -7.31
CA ILE A 17 0.61 0.72 -5.93
C ILE A 17 0.36 -0.42 -4.92
N PHE A 18 -0.72 -1.18 -5.10
CA PHE A 18 -1.14 -2.16 -4.11
C PHE A 18 -0.30 -3.44 -4.12
N ILE A 19 0.35 -3.81 -5.24
CA ILE A 19 1.26 -4.97 -5.27
C ILE A 19 2.44 -4.81 -4.29
N PRO A 20 3.28 -3.77 -4.38
CA PRO A 20 4.39 -3.57 -3.43
C PRO A 20 3.87 -3.27 -2.01
N LEU A 21 2.76 -2.56 -1.89
CA LEU A 21 2.16 -2.26 -0.58
C LEU A 21 1.69 -3.54 0.11
N PHE A 22 1.05 -4.46 -0.63
CA PHE A 22 0.65 -5.78 -0.13
C PHE A 22 1.88 -6.57 0.29
N ALA A 23 2.93 -6.63 -0.54
CA ALA A 23 4.15 -7.35 -0.20
C ALA A 23 4.74 -6.85 1.13
N THR A 24 4.85 -5.52 1.31
CA THR A 24 5.34 -4.92 2.56
C THR A 24 4.43 -5.21 3.75
N ALA A 25 3.12 -4.99 3.63
CA ALA A 25 2.19 -5.22 4.73
C ALA A 25 2.14 -6.70 5.14
N PHE A 26 2.02 -7.59 4.15
CA PHE A 26 1.93 -9.03 4.36
C PHE A 26 3.18 -9.60 5.02
N THR A 27 4.37 -9.24 4.54
CA THR A 27 5.64 -9.69 5.14
C THR A 27 5.86 -9.12 6.52
N GLY A 28 5.45 -7.87 6.80
CA GLY A 28 5.54 -7.27 8.13
C GLY A 28 4.64 -7.97 9.15
N ILE A 29 3.37 -8.25 8.79
CA ILE A 29 2.44 -9.03 9.61
C ILE A 29 3.01 -10.43 9.85
N THR A 30 3.42 -11.11 8.78
CA THR A 30 3.98 -12.46 8.85
C THR A 30 5.22 -12.50 9.73
N TYR A 31 6.13 -11.52 9.61
CA TYR A 31 7.33 -11.42 10.45
C TYR A 31 6.95 -11.35 11.93
N ARG A 32 6.05 -10.42 12.29
CA ARG A 32 5.66 -10.20 13.68
C ARG A 32 4.98 -11.44 14.27
N VAL A 33 4.06 -12.05 13.52
CA VAL A 33 3.33 -13.27 13.94
C VAL A 33 4.30 -14.44 14.07
N ALA A 34 5.09 -14.73 13.04
CA ALA A 34 6.03 -15.84 13.02
C ALA A 34 7.06 -15.75 14.16
N LYS A 35 7.62 -14.55 14.41
CA LYS A 35 8.57 -14.35 15.51
C LYS A 35 7.93 -14.44 16.89
N SER A 36 6.77 -13.81 17.07
CA SER A 36 6.20 -13.65 18.42
C SER A 36 5.46 -14.89 18.90
N TRP A 37 4.77 -15.58 17.99
CA TRP A 37 3.88 -16.68 18.37
C TRP A 37 4.48 -18.05 18.08
N PHE A 38 5.33 -18.15 17.05
CA PHE A 38 5.88 -19.42 16.59
C PHE A 38 7.39 -19.53 16.79
N GLY A 39 8.04 -18.51 17.38
CA GLY A 39 9.49 -18.53 17.64
C GLY A 39 10.33 -18.73 16.37
N ALA A 40 9.87 -18.22 15.21
CA ALA A 40 10.54 -18.47 13.93
C ALA A 40 12.02 -18.05 13.95
N SER A 41 12.85 -18.78 13.21
CA SER A 41 14.29 -18.54 13.15
C SER A 41 14.64 -17.17 12.56
N ASP A 42 15.84 -16.66 12.87
CA ASP A 42 16.33 -15.40 12.30
C ASP A 42 16.45 -15.47 10.78
N LYS A 43 16.79 -16.63 10.21
CA LYS A 43 16.83 -16.82 8.76
C LYS A 43 15.50 -16.51 8.08
N VAL A 44 14.38 -17.01 8.66
CA VAL A 44 13.04 -16.69 8.16
C VAL A 44 12.72 -15.22 8.36
N GLY A 45 13.07 -14.66 9.52
CA GLY A 45 12.89 -13.24 9.81
C GLY A 45 13.61 -12.34 8.80
N HIS A 46 14.87 -12.65 8.48
CA HIS A 46 15.66 -11.93 7.49
C HIS A 46 15.07 -12.02 6.09
N LEU A 47 14.57 -13.19 5.68
CA LEU A 47 13.90 -13.33 4.38
C LEU A 47 12.65 -12.45 4.29
N LEU A 48 11.82 -12.45 5.33
CA LEU A 48 10.61 -11.61 5.37
C LEU A 48 10.97 -10.12 5.32
N MET A 49 11.99 -9.70 6.08
CA MET A 49 12.44 -8.30 6.08
C MET A 49 13.14 -7.90 4.78
N TYR A 50 13.83 -8.83 4.12
CA TYR A 50 14.46 -8.62 2.82
C TYR A 50 13.43 -8.24 1.74
N ILE A 51 12.25 -8.86 1.78
CA ILE A 51 11.12 -8.52 0.91
C ILE A 51 10.41 -7.25 1.43
N HIS A 52 10.10 -7.17 2.72
CA HIS A 52 9.37 -6.06 3.35
C HIS A 52 9.97 -4.68 3.01
N GLN A 53 11.29 -4.61 3.08
CA GLN A 53 12.06 -3.38 2.86
C GLN A 53 12.40 -3.13 1.38
N GLY A 54 12.12 -4.08 0.49
CA GLY A 54 12.54 -3.99 -0.93
C GLY A 54 14.04 -4.20 -1.14
N THR A 55 14.74 -4.84 -0.19
CA THR A 55 16.20 -5.02 -0.24
C THR A 55 16.64 -5.85 -1.46
N PHE A 56 15.77 -6.75 -1.94
CA PHE A 56 15.99 -7.55 -3.15
C PHE A 56 16.13 -6.74 -4.44
N LEU A 57 15.67 -5.49 -4.46
CA LEU A 57 15.78 -4.61 -5.63
C LEU A 57 17.15 -3.89 -5.71
N GLY A 58 18.04 -4.11 -4.73
CA GLY A 58 19.31 -3.40 -4.64
C GLY A 58 19.20 -2.08 -3.87
N LYS A 59 20.18 -1.18 -4.05
CA LYS A 59 20.23 0.09 -3.30
C LYS A 59 19.31 1.16 -3.91
N GLU A 60 19.41 1.37 -5.21
CA GLU A 60 18.70 2.45 -5.91
C GLU A 60 17.19 2.19 -5.97
N LEU A 61 16.77 1.03 -6.48
CA LEU A 61 15.34 0.69 -6.63
C LEU A 61 14.60 0.53 -5.30
N ARG A 62 15.33 0.30 -4.19
CA ARG A 62 14.73 0.27 -2.85
C ARG A 62 14.13 1.61 -2.46
N VAL A 63 14.80 2.72 -2.82
CA VAL A 63 14.28 4.06 -2.54
C VAL A 63 12.96 4.26 -3.28
N PHE A 64 12.91 3.88 -4.56
CA PHE A 64 11.68 3.93 -5.35
C PHE A 64 10.57 3.04 -4.76
N TYR A 65 10.90 1.84 -4.28
CA TYR A 65 9.95 0.94 -3.63
C TYR A 65 9.31 1.59 -2.39
N VAL A 66 10.11 2.22 -1.54
CA VAL A 66 9.63 2.91 -0.34
C VAL A 66 8.79 4.14 -0.71
N LEU A 67 9.25 4.95 -1.66
CA LEU A 67 8.52 6.13 -2.13
C LEU A 67 7.18 5.74 -2.77
N LEU A 68 7.16 4.70 -3.60
CA LEU A 68 5.95 4.19 -4.25
C LEU A 68 4.93 3.72 -3.20
N ASN A 69 5.37 3.00 -2.17
CA ASN A 69 4.50 2.59 -1.07
C ASN A 69 3.94 3.79 -0.30
N GLY A 70 4.78 4.73 0.11
CA GLY A 70 4.37 5.89 0.92
C GLY A 70 3.46 6.86 0.15
N LEU A 71 3.95 7.40 -0.97
CA LEU A 71 3.22 8.37 -1.78
C LEU A 71 2.01 7.72 -2.47
N GLY A 72 2.17 6.48 -2.93
CA GLY A 72 1.09 5.71 -3.50
C GLY A 72 -0.05 5.49 -2.51
N LEU A 73 0.25 5.06 -1.27
CA LEU A 73 -0.78 4.90 -0.24
C LEU A 73 -1.55 6.20 0.00
N ILE A 74 -0.85 7.33 0.15
CA ILE A 74 -1.49 8.64 0.34
C ILE A 74 -2.42 8.96 -0.83
N ALA A 75 -1.94 8.80 -2.08
CA ALA A 75 -2.73 9.05 -3.27
C ALA A 75 -3.97 8.14 -3.35
N MET A 76 -3.82 6.84 -3.06
CA MET A 76 -4.90 5.87 -3.08
C MET A 76 -5.93 6.12 -1.98
N LEU A 77 -5.48 6.51 -0.78
CA LEU A 77 -6.35 6.83 0.34
C LEU A 77 -7.20 8.08 0.04
N ILE A 78 -6.56 9.17 -0.38
CA ILE A 78 -7.26 10.43 -0.71
C ILE A 78 -8.25 10.20 -1.86
N SER A 79 -7.79 9.62 -2.97
CA SER A 79 -8.66 9.39 -4.13
C SER A 79 -9.80 8.41 -3.83
N GLY A 80 -9.55 7.37 -3.03
CA GLY A 80 -10.57 6.45 -2.53
C GLY A 80 -11.65 7.17 -1.72
N ILE A 81 -11.26 7.95 -0.70
CA ILE A 81 -12.18 8.72 0.15
C ILE A 81 -13.00 9.72 -0.67
N VAL A 82 -12.36 10.44 -1.61
CA VAL A 82 -13.08 11.38 -2.49
C VAL A 82 -14.16 10.67 -3.33
N MET A 83 -13.90 9.44 -3.77
CA MET A 83 -14.85 8.66 -4.57
C MET A 83 -16.01 8.06 -3.77
N THR A 84 -15.88 7.84 -2.46
CA THR A 84 -16.98 7.32 -1.62
C THR A 84 -18.12 8.35 -1.48
N GLY A 85 -17.80 9.64 -1.55
CA GLY A 85 -18.78 10.71 -1.39
C GLY A 85 -19.29 10.87 0.04
N ILE A 86 -18.56 10.37 1.05
CA ILE A 86 -18.89 10.50 2.48
C ILE A 86 -19.13 11.97 2.89
N PHE A 87 -18.47 12.94 2.24
CA PHE A 87 -18.63 14.37 2.50
C PHE A 87 -19.70 15.05 1.62
N ARG A 88 -20.49 14.30 0.85
CA ARG A 88 -21.53 14.87 -0.02
C ARG A 88 -22.71 15.33 0.83
N LYS A 89 -22.96 16.63 0.89
CA LYS A 89 -24.20 17.18 1.46
C LYS A 89 -25.40 16.61 0.71
N LYS A 90 -26.39 16.08 1.43
CA LYS A 90 -27.68 15.66 0.83
C LYS A 90 -28.34 16.92 0.22
N PRO A 91 -28.97 16.82 -0.96
CA PRO A 91 -29.80 17.92 -1.45
C PRO A 91 -30.88 18.19 -0.41
N ILE A 92 -30.98 19.44 0.03
CA ILE A 92 -32.16 19.90 0.76
C ILE A 92 -33.30 19.81 -0.27
N GLN A 93 -34.27 18.94 -0.02
CA GLN A 93 -35.51 18.90 -0.80
C GLN A 93 -36.39 20.00 -0.22
N ASP A 94 -36.50 21.12 -0.94
CA ASP A 94 -37.52 22.14 -0.73
C ASP A 94 -38.78 21.77 -1.54
#